data_AF-A0A1U9NNC4-F1
#
_entry.id   AF-A0A1U9NNC4-F1
#
_cell.length_a   1.000
_cell.length_b   1.000
_cell.length_c   1.000
_cell.angle_alpha   90.00
_cell.angle_beta   90.00
_cell.angle_gamma   90.00
#
_symmetry.space_group_name_H-M   'P 1'
#
loop_
_entity.id
_entity.type
_entity.pdbx_description
1 polymer ?
#
loop_
_entity_poly.entity_id
_entity_poly.type
_entity_poly.pdbx_seq_one_letter_code
_entity_poly.pdbx_strand_id
1 'polypeptide(L)'
;MKTKVLKLAIIVCVLGSVMLSTLGCGSPYVGKNLPANKYQVGGGFESKIRPDVPGTAMLVDMDSRRILISEQLDAGEEFSYTGEQLSILLDQLDIESREVVPVLFFVPNER
;
A
#
# COMPACT_ATOMS: atom_id res chain seq x y z
N MET A 1 30.01 50.63 -14.70
CA MET A 1 29.80 49.96 -13.40
C MET A 1 28.36 50.18 -12.95
N LYS A 2 27.56 49.10 -12.83
CA LYS A 2 26.33 48.95 -12.02
C LYS A 2 25.42 47.90 -12.66
N THR A 3 25.78 46.63 -12.53
CA THR A 3 24.82 45.52 -12.67
C THR A 3 24.36 45.18 -11.26
N LYS A 4 23.15 45.63 -10.94
CA LYS A 4 22.49 45.42 -9.66
C LYS A 4 22.19 43.92 -9.52
N VAL A 5 22.59 43.39 -8.37
CA VAL A 5 22.30 42.05 -7.87
C VAL A 5 20.78 41.85 -7.83
N LEU A 6 20.27 40.92 -8.64
CA LEU A 6 18.87 40.52 -8.60
C LEU A 6 18.73 39.34 -7.62
N LYS A 7 18.50 39.67 -6.35
CA LYS A 7 17.88 38.73 -5.40
C LYS A 7 16.39 39.02 -5.41
N LEU A 8 15.58 38.08 -5.89
CA LEU A 8 14.22 37.95 -5.39
C LEU A 8 13.78 36.49 -5.48
N ALA A 9 13.49 35.94 -4.31
CA ALA A 9 12.98 34.60 -4.10
C ALA A 9 11.62 34.41 -4.79
N ILE A 10 11.45 33.28 -5.46
CA ILE A 10 10.14 32.82 -5.91
C ILE A 10 9.72 31.70 -4.95
N ILE A 11 8.85 32.07 -4.02
CA ILE A 11 8.00 31.15 -3.26
C ILE A 11 6.90 30.68 -4.21
N VAL A 12 6.77 29.37 -4.42
CA VAL A 12 5.51 28.77 -4.85
C VAL A 12 5.27 27.54 -3.99
N CYS A 13 4.33 27.68 -3.06
CA CYS A 13 3.65 26.56 -2.42
C CYS A 13 2.88 25.80 -3.52
N VAL A 14 3.25 24.55 -3.79
CA VAL A 14 2.33 23.62 -4.46
C VAL A 14 1.74 22.74 -3.38
N LEU A 15 0.65 23.24 -2.82
CA LEU A 15 -0.32 22.47 -2.06
C LEU A 15 -0.91 21.38 -2.97
N GLY A 16 -1.04 20.20 -2.36
CA GLY A 16 -1.86 19.05 -2.71
C GLY A 16 -2.64 19.07 -4.02
N SER A 17 -2.36 18.07 -4.83
CA SER A 17 -3.27 17.27 -5.68
C SER A 17 -2.35 16.23 -6.31
N VAL A 18 -2.66 14.94 -6.37
CA VAL A 18 -3.62 14.40 -7.32
C VAL A 18 -4.13 13.07 -6.77
N MET A 19 -5.45 12.97 -6.75
CA MET A 19 -6.23 11.76 -6.56
C MET A 19 -5.68 10.61 -7.41
N LEU A 20 -5.42 9.46 -6.80
CA LEU A 20 -5.41 8.19 -7.53
C LEU A 20 -6.66 7.38 -7.19
N SER A 21 -7.82 8.00 -7.37
CA SER A 21 -9.10 7.33 -7.40
C SER A 21 -9.57 7.24 -8.86
N THR A 22 -9.12 6.22 -9.57
CA THR A 22 -9.83 5.57 -10.71
C THR A 22 -8.95 4.50 -11.35
N LEU A 23 -9.11 3.25 -10.92
CA LEU A 23 -9.09 2.10 -11.82
C LEU A 23 -10.33 1.28 -11.51
N GLY A 24 -11.45 1.76 -12.04
CA GLY A 24 -12.61 0.92 -12.25
C GLY A 24 -12.40 0.07 -13.51
N CYS A 25 -13.08 -1.07 -13.49
CA CYS A 25 -13.40 -1.95 -14.63
C CYS A 25 -12.36 -3.01 -15.03
N GLY A 26 -12.71 -4.26 -14.68
CA GLY A 26 -12.55 -5.41 -15.55
C GLY A 26 -11.18 -6.07 -15.57
N SER A 27 -10.94 -7.00 -14.64
CA SER A 27 -10.36 -8.29 -15.01
C SER A 27 -10.47 -9.28 -13.83
N PRO A 28 -11.21 -10.39 -13.96
CA PRO A 28 -11.17 -11.45 -12.97
C PRO A 28 -9.87 -12.23 -13.18
N TYR A 29 -8.86 -12.03 -12.34
CA TYR A 29 -7.59 -12.79 -12.36
C TYR A 29 -6.56 -12.37 -13.44
N VAL A 30 -5.68 -11.42 -13.13
CA VAL A 30 -4.34 -11.35 -13.78
C VAL A 30 -3.32 -10.80 -12.77
N GLY A 31 -2.59 -11.58 -11.98
CA GLY A 31 -2.27 -13.01 -12.07
C GLY A 31 -2.55 -13.75 -10.75
N LYS A 32 -3.32 -14.83 -10.89
CA LYS A 32 -3.63 -15.94 -9.97
C LYS A 32 -3.84 -15.76 -8.45
N ASN A 33 -3.47 -14.68 -7.77
CA ASN A 33 -3.44 -14.68 -6.30
C ASN A 33 -4.15 -13.53 -5.59
N LEU A 34 -4.78 -12.56 -6.28
CA LEU A 34 -5.47 -11.47 -5.59
C LEU A 34 -6.95 -11.37 -5.99
N PRO A 35 -7.88 -11.43 -5.03
CA PRO A 35 -9.32 -11.33 -5.26
C PRO A 35 -9.72 -10.04 -5.99
N ALA A 36 -10.75 -10.10 -6.82
CA ALA A 36 -11.25 -8.96 -7.58
C ALA A 36 -11.92 -7.89 -6.69
N ASN A 37 -12.53 -8.32 -5.58
CA ASN A 37 -13.20 -7.47 -4.59
C ASN A 37 -12.21 -7.02 -3.51
N LYS A 38 -11.18 -6.27 -3.89
CA LYS A 38 -10.16 -5.78 -2.95
C LYS A 38 -10.12 -4.26 -2.89
N TYR A 39 -9.91 -3.75 -1.68
CA TYR A 39 -9.57 -2.35 -1.44
C TYR A 39 -8.08 -2.25 -1.13
N GLN A 40 -7.37 -1.38 -1.83
CA GLN A 40 -6.04 -0.98 -1.38
C GLN A 40 -6.21 -0.07 -0.17
N VAL A 41 -5.67 -0.48 0.97
CA VAL A 41 -5.87 0.20 2.26
C VAL A 41 -4.69 1.09 2.60
N GLY A 42 -3.49 0.68 2.19
CA GLY A 42 -2.25 1.37 2.46
C GLY A 42 -1.09 0.79 1.67
N GLY A 43 0.10 1.33 1.91
CA GLY A 43 1.34 0.86 1.31
C GLY A 43 2.55 1.47 2.01
N GLY A 44 3.70 0.85 1.83
CA GLY A 44 4.94 1.21 2.51
C GLY A 44 5.22 0.35 3.73
N PHE A 45 6.16 0.79 4.55
CA PHE A 45 6.72 -0.03 5.64
C PHE A 45 5.81 -0.10 6.87
N GLU A 46 4.73 0.65 6.93
CA GLU A 46 3.76 0.57 8.02
C GLU A 46 2.35 0.78 7.45
N SER A 47 1.39 -0.02 7.90
CA SER A 47 -0.03 0.18 7.58
C SER A 47 -0.90 -0.53 8.60
N LYS A 48 -2.14 -0.04 8.73
CA LYS A 48 -3.16 -0.63 9.59
C LYS A 48 -4.53 -0.59 8.92
N ILE A 49 -5.39 -1.52 9.29
CA ILE A 49 -6.79 -1.58 8.89
C ILE A 49 -7.64 -2.11 10.04
N ARG A 50 -8.84 -1.55 10.17
CA ARG A 50 -9.93 -2.11 10.97
C ARG A 50 -11.21 -2.11 10.13
N PRO A 51 -11.57 -3.23 9.47
CA PRO A 51 -12.72 -3.27 8.59
C PRO A 51 -14.03 -3.33 9.39
N ASP A 52 -15.11 -2.84 8.80
CA ASP A 52 -16.48 -2.89 9.36
C ASP A 52 -17.24 -4.17 8.98
N VAL A 53 -16.64 -5.00 8.13
CA VAL A 53 -17.15 -6.29 7.66
C VAL A 53 -16.06 -7.35 7.77
N PRO A 54 -16.41 -8.64 7.95
CA PRO A 54 -15.41 -9.70 7.97
C PRO A 54 -14.75 -9.84 6.58
N GLY A 55 -13.47 -10.22 6.57
CA GLY A 55 -12.71 -10.36 5.33
C GLY A 55 -11.28 -10.81 5.57
N THR A 56 -10.42 -10.63 4.58
CA THR A 56 -9.01 -11.01 4.62
C THR A 56 -8.13 -9.78 4.37
N ALA A 57 -7.21 -9.49 5.29
CA ALA A 57 -6.12 -8.55 5.05
C ALA A 57 -4.96 -9.29 4.37
N MET A 58 -4.42 -8.70 3.30
CA MET A 58 -3.34 -9.28 2.51
C MET A 58 -2.24 -8.26 2.31
N LEU A 59 -1.03 -8.53 2.81
CA LEU A 59 0.16 -7.76 2.46
C LEU A 59 0.79 -8.37 1.23
N VAL A 60 0.98 -7.58 0.19
CA VAL A 60 1.44 -8.05 -1.11
C VAL A 60 2.65 -7.24 -1.54
N ASP A 61 3.69 -7.92 -1.97
CA ASP A 61 4.75 -7.29 -2.76
C ASP A 61 4.24 -7.03 -4.18
N MET A 62 4.07 -5.77 -4.55
CA MET A 62 3.50 -5.41 -5.84
C MET A 62 4.41 -5.70 -7.03
N ASP A 63 5.72 -5.71 -6.83
CA ASP A 63 6.68 -5.95 -7.91
C ASP A 63 6.68 -7.43 -8.29
N SER A 64 6.82 -8.33 -7.31
CA SER A 64 6.76 -9.78 -7.56
C SER A 64 5.33 -10.36 -7.59
N ARG A 65 4.31 -9.58 -7.21
CA ARG A 65 2.92 -10.02 -6.98
C ARG A 65 2.80 -11.19 -5.99
N ARG A 66 3.73 -11.26 -5.03
CA ARG A 66 3.77 -12.28 -3.98
C ARG A 66 2.95 -11.82 -2.78
N ILE A 67 2.18 -12.73 -2.19
CA ILE A 67 1.54 -12.49 -0.89
C ILE A 67 2.59 -12.73 0.20
N LEU A 68 2.84 -11.72 1.01
CA LEU A 68 3.75 -11.76 2.15
C LEU A 68 3.01 -12.17 3.43
N ILE A 69 1.82 -11.61 3.64
CA ILE A 69 0.95 -11.90 4.79
C ILE A 69 -0.48 -12.07 4.29
N SER A 70 -1.22 -13.00 4.87
CA SER A 70 -2.66 -13.17 4.68
C SER A 70 -3.30 -13.51 6.00
N GLU A 71 -4.22 -12.68 6.47
CA GLU A 71 -4.87 -12.83 7.77
C GLU A 71 -6.38 -12.62 7.65
N GLN A 72 -7.16 -13.55 8.21
CA GLN A 72 -8.61 -13.42 8.28
C GLN A 72 -8.95 -12.48 9.43
N LEU A 73 -9.81 -11.50 9.18
CA LEU A 73 -10.28 -10.54 10.16
C LEU A 73 -11.80 -10.64 10.31
N ASP A 74 -12.25 -10.63 11.56
CA ASP A 74 -13.64 -10.35 11.88
C ASP A 74 -13.95 -8.85 11.76
N ALA A 75 -15.24 -8.50 11.72
CA ALA A 75 -15.66 -7.10 11.71
C ALA A 75 -15.21 -6.40 13.00
N GLY A 76 -14.50 -5.28 12.85
CA GLY A 76 -13.96 -4.48 13.95
C GLY A 76 -12.60 -4.94 14.47
N GLU A 77 -12.05 -6.05 13.98
CA GLU A 77 -10.70 -6.51 14.31
C GLU A 77 -9.63 -5.67 13.58
N GLU A 78 -8.51 -5.39 14.25
CA GLU A 78 -7.44 -4.57 13.65
C GLU A 78 -6.27 -5.44 13.19
N PHE A 79 -5.91 -5.29 11.93
CA PHE A 79 -4.63 -5.75 11.41
C PHE A 79 -3.68 -4.58 11.28
N SER A 80 -2.44 -4.75 11.72
CA SER A 80 -1.37 -3.77 11.52
C SER A 80 -0.03 -4.45 11.38
N TYR A 81 0.88 -3.82 10.65
CA TYR A 81 2.29 -4.20 10.64
C TYR A 81 3.19 -2.98 10.69
N THR A 82 4.37 -3.15 11.28
CA THR A 82 5.44 -2.15 11.31
C THR A 82 6.57 -2.51 10.35
N GLY A 83 7.46 -1.55 10.09
CA GLY A 83 8.61 -1.77 9.21
C GLY A 83 9.57 -2.82 9.76
N GLU A 84 9.67 -2.92 11.08
CA GLU A 84 10.45 -3.95 11.76
C GLU A 84 9.85 -5.34 11.53
N GLN A 85 8.54 -5.50 11.72
CA GLN A 85 7.85 -6.77 11.48
C GLN A 85 7.96 -7.21 10.02
N LEU A 86 7.83 -6.27 9.07
CA LEU A 86 8.04 -6.55 7.66
C LEU A 86 9.49 -6.96 7.39
N SER A 87 10.48 -6.27 7.95
CA SER A 87 11.89 -6.62 7.77
C SER A 87 12.21 -8.02 8.28
N ILE A 88 11.67 -8.40 9.44
CA ILE A 88 11.84 -9.76 10.00
C ILE A 88 11.20 -10.80 9.07
N LEU A 89 10.00 -10.51 8.56
CA LEU A 89 9.31 -11.42 7.62
C LEU A 89 10.10 -11.60 6.31
N LEU A 90 10.65 -10.51 5.76
CA LEU A 90 11.41 -10.58 4.52
C LEU A 90 12.72 -11.35 4.69
N ASP A 91 13.41 -11.18 5.83
CA ASP A 91 14.60 -11.95 6.19
C ASP A 91 14.29 -13.46 6.31
N GLN A 92 13.17 -13.82 6.95
CA GLN A 92 12.70 -15.21 7.03
C GLN A 92 12.39 -15.83 5.66
N LEU A 93 12.03 -15.00 4.67
CA LEU A 93 11.69 -15.42 3.32
C LEU A 93 12.88 -15.34 2.35
N ASP A 94 14.07 -14.94 2.82
CA ASP A 94 15.26 -14.68 1.99
C ASP A 94 14.97 -13.68 0.85
N ILE A 95 14.26 -12.59 1.19
CA ILE A 95 13.91 -11.51 0.27
C ILE A 95 14.60 -10.23 0.73
N GLU A 96 15.31 -9.58 -0.18
CA GLU A 96 15.92 -8.28 0.13
C GLU A 96 14.86 -7.17 0.21
N SER A 97 14.85 -6.43 1.31
CA SER A 97 13.84 -5.38 1.58
C SER A 97 13.78 -4.26 0.55
N ARG A 98 14.89 -4.00 -0.16
CA ARG A 98 14.96 -3.00 -1.25
C ARG A 98 14.24 -3.43 -2.53
N GLU A 99 13.90 -4.71 -2.66
CA GLU A 99 13.24 -5.27 -3.84
C GLU A 99 11.72 -5.38 -3.66
N VAL A 100 11.19 -4.92 -2.51
CA VAL A 100 9.79 -5.13 -2.14
C VAL A 100 9.04 -3.82 -2.14
N VAL A 101 7.87 -3.81 -2.78
CA VAL A 101 6.90 -2.72 -2.73
C VAL A 101 5.66 -3.22 -1.98
N PRO A 102 5.65 -3.13 -0.63
CA PRO A 102 4.59 -3.69 0.19
C PRO A 102 3.31 -2.85 0.06
N VAL A 103 2.20 -3.51 -0.29
CA VAL A 103 0.87 -2.91 -0.39
C VAL A 103 -0.14 -3.77 0.37
N LEU A 104 -0.89 -3.12 1.27
CA LEU A 104 -1.93 -3.75 2.04
C LEU A 104 -3.25 -3.71 1.27
N PHE A 105 -3.82 -4.88 1.02
CA PHE A 105 -5.15 -5.07 0.50
C PHE A 105 -6.09 -5.62 1.56
N PHE A 106 -7.37 -5.32 1.43
CA PHE A 106 -8.44 -5.97 2.17
C PHE A 106 -9.50 -6.52 1.23
N VAL A 107 -9.90 -7.76 1.48
CA VAL A 107 -10.88 -8.49 0.67
C VAL A 107 -12.05 -8.85 1.58
N PRO A 108 -13.20 -8.17 1.50
CA PRO A 108 -14.38 -8.56 2.25
C PRO A 108 -14.80 -9.99 1.88
N ASN A 109 -15.31 -10.74 2.85
CA ASN A 109 -16.04 -11.96 2.57
C ASN A 109 -17.31 -11.57 1.79
N GLU A 110 -17.50 -12.11 0.59
CA GLU A 110 -18.70 -11.82 -0.21
C GLU A 110 -19.97 -12.14 0.61
N ARG A 111 -20.96 -11.25 0.56
CA ARG A 111 -22.28 -11.46 1.16
C ARG A 111 -23.18 -12.28 0.24
#